data_AF-A0AA94ENE9-F1
#
_entry.id   AF-A0AA94ENE9-F1
#
_cell.length_a   1.000
_cell.length_b   1.000
_cell.length_c   1.000
_cell.angle_alpha   90.00
_cell.angle_beta   90.00
_cell.angle_gamma   90.00
#
_symmetry.space_group_name_H-M   'P 1'
#
loop_
_entity.id
_entity.type
_entity.pdbx_description
1 polymer ?
#
loop_
_entity_poly.entity_id
_entity_poly.type
_entity_poly.pdbx_seq_one_letter_code
_entity_poly.pdbx_strand_id
1 'polypeptide(L)'
;MPKHKPELAAIYNVFGLSSNHELSTLLANIENTKRFSDLLHDVEREFFMVPGEPSGEPEDEGSVVDAECLVNRWGSKPSEYLEQFRAALPFAAANAIPDYEAPATGEKWSLTGENGSWDYDSLDELLKDNYGHDSCGDGHPASFRPGLYEGDTVYRGTECKDDPASFLPGRDDLLEHMSERAYESDAGEWVDNYPALDAAAKADLERAMRPLMAWARKHCQPEFFTIKDITPHVVTVEDVRKAAPW
;
A
#
# COMPACT_ATOMS: atom_id res chain seq x y z
N MET A 1 32.14 -48.29 21.47
CA MET A 1 32.65 -48.29 20.08
C MET A 1 31.49 -47.94 19.17
N PRO A 2 31.59 -46.88 18.34
CA PRO A 2 30.55 -46.56 17.37
C PRO A 2 30.34 -47.75 16.45
N LYS A 3 29.11 -48.24 16.32
CA LYS A 3 28.78 -49.32 15.40
C LYS A 3 28.77 -48.75 13.99
N HIS A 4 29.79 -49.06 13.21
CA HIS A 4 29.85 -48.71 11.79
C HIS A 4 28.61 -49.27 11.08
N LYS A 5 27.77 -48.39 10.51
CA LYS A 5 26.54 -48.75 9.78
C LYS A 5 26.73 -48.50 8.28
N PRO A 6 27.36 -49.43 7.54
CA PRO A 6 27.67 -49.23 6.12
C PRO A 6 26.41 -48.99 5.27
N GLU A 7 25.26 -49.55 5.68
CA GLU A 7 23.97 -49.39 5.00
C GLU A 7 23.45 -47.95 5.03
N LEU A 8 23.86 -47.13 6.00
CA LEU A 8 23.47 -45.72 6.10
C LEU A 8 24.53 -44.77 5.53
N ALA A 9 25.69 -45.28 5.10
CA ALA A 9 26.83 -44.47 4.69
C ALA A 9 26.48 -43.46 3.59
N ALA A 10 25.62 -43.84 2.64
CA ALA A 10 25.14 -42.94 1.60
C ALA A 10 24.38 -41.73 2.18
N ILE A 11 23.55 -41.94 3.20
CA ILE A 11 22.77 -40.87 3.85
C ILE A 11 23.68 -39.99 4.71
N TYR A 12 24.64 -40.56 5.44
CA TYR A 12 25.66 -39.79 6.16
C TYR A 12 26.46 -38.89 5.19
N ASN A 13 26.85 -39.42 4.02
CA ASN A 13 27.60 -38.66 3.01
C ASN A 13 26.82 -37.46 2.46
N VAL A 14 25.49 -37.54 2.32
CA VAL A 14 24.65 -36.39 1.89
C VAL A 14 24.83 -35.19 2.82
N PHE A 15 25.01 -35.44 4.12
CA PHE A 15 25.23 -34.41 5.13
C PHE A 15 26.72 -34.11 5.38
N GLY A 16 27.63 -34.68 4.58
CA GLY A 16 29.08 -34.55 4.80
C GLY A 16 29.59 -35.22 6.07
N LEU A 17 28.84 -36.19 6.61
CA LEU A 17 29.18 -36.92 7.82
C LEU A 17 29.86 -38.26 7.48
N SER A 18 30.74 -38.74 8.36
CA SER A 18 31.25 -40.12 8.29
C SER A 18 30.22 -41.14 8.82
N SER A 19 30.23 -42.36 8.28
CA SER A 19 29.41 -43.50 8.74
C SER A 19 29.73 -43.99 10.18
N ASN A 20 30.73 -43.38 10.82
CA ASN A 20 31.14 -43.64 12.20
C ASN A 20 30.41 -42.76 13.23
N HIS A 21 29.65 -41.74 12.79
CA HIS A 21 28.83 -40.92 13.69
C HIS A 21 27.64 -41.71 14.24
N GLU A 22 27.11 -41.26 15.37
CA GLU A 22 25.93 -41.89 15.96
C GLU A 22 24.67 -41.65 15.12
N LEU A 23 23.68 -42.54 15.24
CA LEU A 23 22.40 -42.40 14.56
C LEU A 23 21.66 -41.14 15.00
N SER A 24 21.79 -40.76 16.26
CA SER A 24 21.27 -39.50 16.82
C SER A 24 21.78 -38.28 16.06
N THR A 25 23.05 -38.26 15.66
CA THR A 25 23.64 -37.19 14.85
C THR A 25 23.00 -37.13 13.46
N LEU A 26 22.76 -38.28 12.82
CA LEU A 26 22.10 -38.32 11.52
C LEU A 26 20.64 -37.84 11.62
N LEU A 27 19.90 -38.32 12.62
CA LEU A 27 18.50 -37.92 12.85
C LEU A 27 18.39 -36.42 13.10
N ALA A 28 19.28 -35.84 13.91
CA ALA A 28 19.30 -34.39 14.14
C ALA A 28 19.55 -33.59 12.84
N ASN A 29 20.40 -34.08 11.93
CA ASN A 29 20.62 -33.42 10.63
C ASN A 29 19.40 -33.52 9.72
N ILE A 30 18.72 -34.66 9.71
CA ILE A 30 17.46 -34.86 8.96
C ILE A 30 16.37 -33.94 9.52
N GLU A 31 16.19 -33.89 10.84
CA GLU A 31 15.22 -33.03 11.51
C GLU A 31 15.50 -31.54 11.21
N ASN A 32 16.76 -31.12 11.28
CA ASN A 32 17.16 -29.75 10.92
C ASN A 32 16.86 -29.44 9.45
N THR A 33 17.16 -30.37 8.54
CA THR A 33 16.91 -30.21 7.10
C THR A 33 15.42 -30.07 6.83
N LYS A 34 14.59 -30.93 7.44
CA LYS A 34 13.13 -30.79 7.37
C LYS A 34 12.68 -29.43 7.90
N ARG A 35 13.16 -29.03 9.08
CA ARG A 35 12.79 -27.75 9.68
C ARG A 35 13.13 -26.56 8.77
N PHE A 36 14.33 -26.53 8.20
CA PHE A 36 14.72 -25.45 7.29
C PHE A 36 13.95 -25.48 5.97
N SER A 37 13.63 -26.67 5.46
CA SER A 37 12.75 -26.81 4.30
C SER A 37 11.35 -26.27 4.57
N ASP A 38 10.77 -26.58 5.74
CA ASP A 38 9.45 -26.09 6.14
C ASP A 38 9.46 -24.55 6.31
N LEU A 39 10.51 -23.98 6.94
CA LEU A 39 10.67 -22.52 7.08
C LEU A 39 10.87 -21.81 5.73
N LEU A 40 11.64 -22.42 4.83
CA LEU A 40 11.82 -21.88 3.48
C LEU A 40 10.50 -21.91 2.71
N HIS A 41 9.72 -22.99 2.85
CA HIS A 41 8.39 -23.09 2.24
C HIS A 41 7.43 -21.99 2.73
N ASP A 42 7.49 -21.61 4.01
CA ASP A 42 6.70 -20.49 4.52
C ASP A 42 7.13 -19.14 3.91
N VAL A 43 8.44 -18.92 3.72
CA VAL A 43 8.97 -17.72 3.04
C VAL A 43 8.56 -17.71 1.57
N GLU A 44 8.67 -18.85 0.89
CA GLU A 44 8.22 -19.03 -0.48
C GLU A 44 6.75 -18.67 -0.64
N ARG A 45 5.89 -19.22 0.25
CA ARG A 45 4.45 -18.98 0.26
C ARG A 45 4.09 -17.51 0.37
N GLU A 46 4.80 -16.79 1.24
CA GLU A 46 4.52 -15.38 1.54
C GLU A 46 5.02 -14.42 0.44
N PHE A 47 6.23 -14.66 -0.09
CA PHE A 47 6.94 -13.65 -0.88
C PHE A 47 7.16 -14.03 -2.34
N PHE A 48 7.12 -15.32 -2.67
CA PHE A 48 7.57 -15.84 -3.97
C PHE A 48 6.53 -16.71 -4.68
N MET A 49 5.29 -16.76 -4.18
CA MET A 49 4.16 -17.32 -4.92
C MET A 49 3.60 -16.29 -5.88
N VAL A 50 3.39 -16.71 -7.12
CA VAL A 50 2.69 -15.93 -8.15
C VAL A 50 1.47 -16.71 -8.63
N PRO A 51 0.41 -16.04 -9.12
CA PRO A 51 -0.67 -16.73 -9.82
C PRO A 51 -0.08 -17.56 -10.97
N GLY A 52 -0.45 -18.85 -11.04
CA GLY A 52 -0.01 -19.69 -12.15
C GLY A 52 -0.61 -19.24 -13.48
N GLU A 53 -0.08 -19.77 -14.58
CA GLU A 53 -0.63 -19.52 -15.91
C GLU A 53 -1.85 -20.43 -16.16
N PRO A 54 -2.98 -19.91 -16.67
CA PRO A 54 -4.12 -20.73 -17.06
C PRO A 54 -3.71 -21.73 -18.14
N SER A 55 -4.13 -22.99 -17.99
CA SER A 55 -3.96 -24.00 -19.03
C SER A 55 -4.65 -23.53 -20.31
N GLY A 56 -3.94 -23.63 -21.45
CA GLY A 56 -4.50 -23.36 -22.78
C GLY A 56 -5.27 -24.53 -23.36
N GLU A 57 -5.32 -25.66 -22.66
CA GLU A 57 -6.01 -26.87 -23.09
C GLU A 57 -7.52 -26.74 -22.79
N PRO A 58 -8.40 -27.01 -23.77
CA PRO A 58 -9.84 -26.83 -23.62
C PRO A 58 -10.47 -27.75 -22.54
N GLU A 59 -9.83 -28.86 -22.20
CA GLU A 59 -10.24 -29.73 -21.08
C GLU A 59 -10.06 -29.11 -19.69
N ASP A 60 -9.22 -28.08 -19.56
CA ASP A 60 -8.91 -27.42 -18.30
C ASP A 60 -9.56 -26.03 -18.16
N GLU A 61 -10.44 -25.67 -19.09
CA GLU A 61 -11.12 -24.38 -19.09
C GLU A 61 -12.05 -24.24 -17.87
N GLY A 62 -11.68 -23.37 -16.92
CA GLY A 62 -12.38 -23.17 -15.66
C GLY A 62 -11.80 -23.94 -14.45
N SER A 63 -10.71 -24.69 -14.65
CA SER A 63 -9.95 -25.29 -13.55
C SER A 63 -9.25 -24.23 -12.70
N VAL A 64 -9.12 -24.50 -11.40
CA VAL A 64 -8.39 -23.61 -10.49
C VAL A 64 -6.92 -23.65 -10.88
N VAL A 65 -6.36 -22.49 -11.19
CA VAL A 65 -4.93 -22.36 -11.51
C VAL A 65 -4.15 -22.33 -10.21
N ASP A 66 -3.32 -23.35 -10.00
CA ASP A 66 -2.47 -23.42 -8.82
C ASP A 66 -1.42 -22.30 -8.85
N ALA A 67 -1.18 -21.69 -7.70
CA ALA A 67 -0.12 -20.69 -7.57
C ALA A 67 1.25 -21.37 -7.74
N GLU A 68 2.16 -20.70 -8.43
CA GLU A 68 3.48 -21.21 -8.74
C GLU A 68 4.54 -20.57 -7.83
N CYS A 69 5.44 -21.39 -7.29
CA CYS A 69 6.58 -20.92 -6.52
C CYS A 69 7.72 -20.55 -7.47
N LEU A 70 8.11 -19.26 -7.48
CA LEU A 70 9.22 -18.77 -8.31
C LEU A 70 10.55 -19.45 -7.97
N VAL A 71 10.76 -19.81 -6.71
CA VAL A 71 11.99 -20.43 -6.22
C VAL A 71 12.27 -21.77 -6.91
N ASN A 72 11.23 -22.52 -7.26
CA ASN A 72 11.35 -23.81 -7.96
C ASN A 72 11.79 -23.67 -9.42
N ARG A 73 11.78 -22.45 -9.99
CA ARG A 73 12.17 -22.17 -11.37
C ARG A 73 13.56 -21.55 -11.48
N TRP A 74 14.22 -21.30 -10.36
CA TRP A 74 15.54 -20.68 -10.37
C TRP A 74 16.65 -21.66 -10.77
N GLY A 75 17.76 -21.11 -11.28
CA GLY A 75 18.87 -21.88 -11.83
C GLY A 75 19.43 -22.92 -10.86
N SER A 76 20.01 -23.99 -11.41
CA SER A 76 20.51 -25.13 -10.61
C SER A 76 21.89 -24.88 -9.99
N LYS A 77 22.55 -23.78 -10.34
CA LYS A 77 23.85 -23.38 -9.77
C LYS A 77 23.67 -22.29 -8.71
N PRO A 78 24.50 -22.30 -7.64
CA PRO A 78 24.42 -21.28 -6.58
C PRO A 78 24.50 -19.84 -7.08
N SER A 79 25.32 -19.55 -8.10
CA SER A 79 25.45 -18.20 -8.67
C SER A 79 24.18 -17.74 -9.37
N GLU A 80 23.58 -18.61 -10.18
CA GLU A 80 22.34 -18.33 -10.93
C GLU A 80 21.17 -18.13 -9.95
N TYR A 81 21.09 -18.98 -8.92
CA TYR A 81 20.08 -18.89 -7.88
C TYR A 81 20.19 -17.56 -7.10
N LEU A 82 21.40 -17.17 -6.68
CA LEU A 82 21.61 -15.91 -5.95
C LEU A 82 21.31 -14.68 -6.81
N GLU A 83 21.60 -14.72 -8.10
CA GLU A 83 21.28 -13.65 -9.03
C GLU A 83 19.76 -13.47 -9.15
N GLN A 84 19.02 -14.56 -9.35
CA GLN A 84 17.56 -14.54 -9.45
C GLN A 84 16.89 -14.15 -8.13
N PHE A 85 17.40 -14.64 -6.99
CA PHE A 85 16.92 -14.23 -5.68
C PHE A 85 17.08 -12.71 -5.47
N ARG A 86 18.25 -12.15 -5.80
CA ARG A 86 18.49 -10.70 -5.69
C ARG A 86 17.54 -9.89 -6.59
N ALA A 87 17.30 -10.37 -7.81
CA ALA A 87 16.37 -9.73 -8.73
C ALA A 87 14.92 -9.77 -8.21
N ALA A 88 14.53 -10.83 -7.49
CA ALA A 88 13.18 -10.98 -6.95
C ALA A 88 12.92 -10.18 -5.66
N LEU A 89 13.94 -9.82 -4.89
CA LEU A 89 13.77 -9.12 -3.60
C LEU A 89 12.98 -7.80 -3.68
N PRO A 90 13.22 -6.88 -4.63
CA PRO A 90 12.42 -5.67 -4.75
C PRO A 90 10.94 -5.97 -5.02
N PHE A 91 10.65 -7.00 -5.80
CA PHE A 91 9.29 -7.42 -6.13
C PHE A 91 8.59 -8.02 -4.90
N ALA A 92 9.27 -8.92 -4.19
CA ALA A 92 8.78 -9.48 -2.92
C ALA A 92 8.50 -8.38 -1.89
N ALA A 93 9.42 -7.42 -1.74
CA ALA A 93 9.25 -6.30 -0.83
C ALA A 93 8.08 -5.40 -1.23
N ALA A 94 7.90 -5.14 -2.53
CA ALA A 94 6.78 -4.37 -3.04
C ALA A 94 5.44 -5.08 -2.91
N ASN A 95 5.39 -6.40 -3.10
CA ASN A 95 4.18 -7.21 -3.03
C ASN A 95 3.72 -7.45 -1.59
N ALA A 96 4.65 -7.50 -0.63
CA ALA A 96 4.34 -7.63 0.79
C ALA A 96 3.68 -6.38 1.41
N ILE A 97 3.61 -5.27 0.65
CA ILE A 97 2.94 -4.06 1.09
C ILE A 97 1.46 -4.19 0.75
N PRO A 98 0.55 -4.21 1.75
CA PRO A 98 -0.88 -4.26 1.50
C PRO A 98 -1.33 -2.98 0.78
N ASP A 99 -2.41 -3.10 0.01
CA ASP A 99 -3.07 -1.93 -0.54
C ASP A 99 -3.60 -1.04 0.59
N TYR A 100 -3.51 0.26 0.39
CA TYR A 100 -3.90 1.23 1.39
C TYR A 100 -5.37 1.63 1.19
N GLU A 101 -6.15 1.46 2.25
CA GLU A 101 -7.47 2.06 2.37
C GLU A 101 -7.38 3.27 3.30
N ALA A 102 -7.75 4.44 2.78
CA ALA A 102 -7.75 5.67 3.57
C ALA A 102 -8.77 5.54 4.72
N PRO A 103 -8.37 5.76 5.98
CA PRO A 103 -9.30 5.67 7.09
C PRO A 103 -10.33 6.80 6.98
N ALA A 104 -11.61 6.46 7.03
CA ALA A 104 -12.65 7.43 7.32
C ALA A 104 -12.50 7.83 8.79
N THR A 105 -12.25 9.11 9.06
CA THR A 105 -11.92 9.59 10.41
C THR A 105 -13.10 10.24 11.13
N GLY A 106 -14.17 10.59 10.41
CA GLY A 106 -15.38 11.15 11.01
C GLY A 106 -16.32 11.81 10.02
N GLU A 107 -17.44 12.30 10.54
CA GLU A 107 -18.36 13.18 9.83
C GLU A 107 -17.93 14.64 10.05
N LYS A 108 -18.05 15.48 9.02
CA LYS A 108 -17.80 16.92 9.10
C LYS A 108 -18.95 17.69 8.47
N TRP A 109 -19.19 18.88 9.01
CA TRP A 109 -20.27 19.77 8.59
C TRP A 109 -19.75 21.15 8.19
N SER A 110 -20.37 21.75 7.18
CA SER A 110 -20.03 23.05 6.61
C SER A 110 -21.27 23.83 6.21
N LEU A 111 -21.20 25.16 6.29
CA LEU A 111 -22.25 26.06 5.79
C LEU A 111 -22.29 26.12 4.25
N THR A 112 -21.13 26.09 3.59
CA THR A 112 -21.02 26.36 2.15
C THR A 112 -20.60 25.15 1.33
N GLY A 113 -20.08 24.10 1.99
CA GLY A 113 -19.52 22.93 1.33
C GLY A 113 -18.18 23.19 0.63
N GLU A 114 -17.61 24.39 0.77
CA GLU A 114 -16.37 24.79 0.11
C GLU A 114 -15.12 24.29 0.87
N ASN A 115 -14.00 24.14 0.16
CA ASN A 115 -12.73 23.77 0.78
C ASN A 115 -12.34 24.80 1.87
N GLY A 116 -11.98 24.31 3.05
CA GLY A 116 -11.61 25.15 4.20
C GLY A 116 -12.78 25.70 5.01
N SER A 117 -14.01 25.21 4.82
CA SER A 117 -15.21 25.61 5.58
C SER A 117 -15.80 24.49 6.47
N TRP A 118 -15.04 23.40 6.66
CA TRP A 118 -15.48 22.15 7.29
C TRP A 118 -15.06 22.10 8.76
N ASP A 119 -15.56 23.04 9.53
CA ASP A 119 -15.06 23.32 10.89
C ASP A 119 -15.81 22.55 11.99
N TYR A 120 -16.93 21.91 11.67
CA TYR A 120 -17.85 21.33 12.66
C TYR A 120 -17.88 19.80 12.62
N ASP A 121 -17.86 19.15 13.78
CA ASP A 121 -17.92 17.68 13.90
C ASP A 121 -19.36 17.15 13.90
N SER A 122 -20.34 18.04 14.03
CA SER A 122 -21.75 17.68 14.01
C SER A 122 -22.64 18.83 13.53
N LEU A 123 -23.84 18.48 13.04
CA LEU A 123 -24.88 19.46 12.72
C LEU A 123 -25.29 20.29 13.94
N ASP A 124 -25.29 19.69 15.14
CA ASP A 124 -25.69 20.37 16.37
C ASP A 124 -24.71 21.50 16.74
N GLU A 125 -23.39 21.30 16.55
CA GLU A 125 -22.37 22.35 16.75
C GLU A 125 -22.50 23.46 15.71
N LEU A 126 -22.64 23.09 14.44
CA LEU A 126 -22.84 24.05 13.35
C LEU A 126 -24.05 24.96 13.62
N LEU A 127 -25.17 24.37 14.05
CA LEU A 127 -26.38 25.12 14.36
C LEU A 127 -26.20 26.00 15.60
N LYS A 128 -25.57 25.52 16.68
CA LYS A 128 -25.32 26.34 17.87
C LYS A 128 -24.55 27.62 17.57
N ASP A 129 -23.58 27.56 16.67
CA ASP A 129 -22.71 28.69 16.38
C ASP A 129 -23.29 29.67 15.36
N ASN A 130 -24.22 29.22 14.50
CA ASN A 130 -24.68 30.01 13.35
C ASN A 130 -26.18 30.30 13.34
N TYR A 131 -26.99 29.56 14.11
CA TYR A 131 -28.44 29.69 14.06
C TYR A 131 -28.93 31.00 14.65
N GLY A 132 -29.70 31.77 13.88
CA GLY A 132 -30.25 33.06 14.32
C GLY A 132 -29.20 34.15 14.61
N HIS A 133 -27.92 33.88 14.33
CA HIS A 133 -26.84 34.85 14.43
C HIS A 133 -26.77 35.71 13.16
N ASP A 134 -27.82 36.50 12.93
CA ASP A 134 -27.68 37.70 12.12
C ASP A 134 -26.62 38.56 12.82
N SER A 135 -25.45 38.75 12.20
CA SER A 135 -24.38 39.59 12.72
C SER A 135 -24.96 40.81 13.43
N CYS A 136 -24.64 40.96 14.72
CA CYS A 136 -25.15 42.03 15.57
C CYS A 136 -24.47 43.35 15.21
N GLY A 137 -24.68 43.84 13.99
CA GLY A 137 -24.70 45.25 13.62
C GLY A 137 -23.54 46.09 14.16
N ASP A 138 -22.34 45.54 14.31
CA ASP A 138 -21.18 46.29 14.81
C ASP A 138 -20.69 47.33 13.78
N GLY A 139 -21.30 47.34 12.60
CA GLY A 139 -21.07 48.32 11.55
C GLY A 139 -19.79 48.07 10.77
N HIS A 140 -19.11 46.94 10.98
CA HIS A 140 -17.97 46.58 10.15
C HIS A 140 -18.46 46.04 8.78
N PRO A 141 -18.09 46.66 7.65
CA PRO A 141 -18.56 46.26 6.32
C PRO A 141 -18.08 44.86 5.87
N ALA A 142 -17.33 44.14 6.69
CA ALA A 142 -16.84 42.79 6.45
C ALA A 142 -17.53 41.69 7.29
N SER A 143 -18.52 42.02 8.15
CA SER A 143 -19.16 41.05 9.06
C SER A 143 -20.58 40.62 8.65
N PHE A 144 -21.04 40.91 7.43
CA PHE A 144 -22.34 40.44 6.93
C PHE A 144 -22.29 38.95 6.58
N ARG A 145 -22.50 38.08 7.56
CA ARG A 145 -22.94 36.71 7.33
C ARG A 145 -24.45 36.64 7.60
N PRO A 146 -25.30 36.24 6.64
CA PRO A 146 -26.71 35.97 6.92
C PRO A 146 -26.79 34.84 7.95
N GLY A 147 -27.65 34.99 8.96
CA GLY A 147 -27.87 33.95 9.96
C GLY A 147 -28.38 32.66 9.32
N LEU A 148 -28.10 31.53 9.95
CA LEU A 148 -28.61 30.22 9.51
C LEU A 148 -30.02 29.99 10.08
N TYR A 149 -30.96 29.55 9.24
CA TYR A 149 -32.37 29.34 9.59
C TYR A 149 -32.91 28.01 9.06
N GLU A 150 -34.12 27.63 9.48
CA GLU A 150 -34.79 26.47 8.92
C GLU A 150 -35.08 26.64 7.42
N GLY A 151 -34.86 25.58 6.66
CA GLY A 151 -34.96 25.59 5.21
C GLY A 151 -33.66 25.95 4.49
N ASP A 152 -32.65 26.46 5.20
CA ASP A 152 -31.33 26.68 4.63
C ASP A 152 -30.61 25.35 4.37
N THR A 153 -29.69 25.36 3.39
CA THR A 153 -28.90 24.20 3.03
C THR A 153 -27.51 24.31 3.64
N VAL A 154 -27.14 23.29 4.42
CA VAL A 154 -25.78 23.06 4.90
C VAL A 154 -25.24 21.79 4.24
N TYR A 155 -23.98 21.47 4.48
CA TYR A 155 -23.31 20.34 3.84
C TYR A 155 -22.71 19.42 4.87
N ARG A 156 -22.85 18.12 4.62
CA ARG A 156 -22.23 17.04 5.35
C ARG A 156 -21.26 16.32 4.44
N GLY A 157 -20.09 15.95 4.97
CA GLY A 157 -19.14 15.10 4.28
C GLY A 157 -18.42 14.18 5.25
N THR A 158 -17.60 13.29 4.69
CA THR A 158 -16.74 12.38 5.45
C THR A 158 -15.32 12.91 5.45
N GLU A 159 -14.79 13.11 6.65
CA GLU A 159 -13.38 13.42 6.86
C GLU A 159 -12.54 12.24 6.39
N CYS A 160 -11.61 12.53 5.48
CA CYS A 160 -10.65 11.58 4.98
C CYS A 160 -9.26 12.18 5.12
N LYS A 161 -8.32 11.41 5.68
CA LYS A 161 -6.92 11.73 5.49
C LYS A 161 -6.52 11.17 4.13
N ASP A 162 -6.17 12.07 3.21
CA ASP A 162 -5.63 11.65 1.92
C ASP A 162 -4.44 10.70 2.12
N ASP A 163 -4.31 9.73 1.22
CA ASP A 163 -3.15 8.85 1.22
C ASP A 163 -1.90 9.70 1.02
N PRO A 164 -0.96 9.78 1.98
CA PRO A 164 0.23 10.59 1.81
C PRO A 164 1.13 10.10 0.66
N ALA A 165 0.99 8.85 0.22
CA ALA A 165 1.65 8.37 -0.98
C ALA A 165 1.13 9.03 -2.26
N SER A 166 -0.08 9.60 -2.26
CA SER A 166 -0.62 10.33 -3.41
C SER A 166 0.08 11.67 -3.66
N PHE A 167 0.82 12.19 -2.67
CA PHE A 167 1.65 13.40 -2.83
C PHE A 167 3.03 13.11 -3.41
N LEU A 168 3.40 11.84 -3.58
CA LEU A 168 4.61 11.47 -4.32
C LEU A 168 4.37 11.69 -5.82
N PRO A 169 5.41 12.07 -6.59
CA PRO A 169 5.30 12.10 -8.05
C PRO A 169 4.89 10.72 -8.56
N GLY A 170 3.96 10.70 -9.52
CA GLY A 170 3.59 9.48 -10.21
C GLY A 170 4.74 8.96 -11.08
N ARG A 171 4.53 7.78 -11.69
CA ARG A 171 5.49 7.20 -12.64
C ARG A 171 5.86 8.19 -13.74
N ASP A 172 4.86 8.80 -14.36
CA ASP A 172 5.07 9.68 -15.51
C ASP A 172 5.74 11.00 -15.08
N ASP A 173 5.35 11.59 -13.95
CA ASP A 173 5.98 12.78 -13.38
C ASP A 173 7.47 12.54 -13.07
N LEU A 174 7.79 11.37 -12.51
CA LEU A 174 9.17 10.99 -12.21
C LEU A 174 10.00 10.81 -13.49
N LEU A 175 9.43 10.17 -14.51
CA LEU A 175 10.10 9.99 -15.80
C LEU A 175 10.33 11.31 -16.52
N GLU A 176 9.34 12.20 -16.50
CA GLU A 176 9.48 13.57 -17.02
C GLU A 176 10.58 14.30 -16.27
N HIS A 177 10.57 14.28 -14.94
CA HIS A 177 11.61 14.90 -14.13
C HIS A 177 13.01 14.36 -14.47
N MET A 178 13.15 13.04 -14.61
CA MET A 178 14.44 12.42 -15.00
C MET A 178 14.90 12.88 -16.39
N SER A 179 13.98 13.00 -17.34
CA SER A 179 14.24 13.49 -18.70
C SER A 179 14.66 14.96 -18.71
N GLU A 180 13.96 15.82 -17.96
CA GLU A 180 14.31 17.24 -17.81
C GLU A 180 15.71 17.40 -17.20
N ARG A 181 16.00 16.65 -16.14
CA ARG A 181 17.32 16.68 -15.49
C ARG A 181 18.43 16.19 -16.41
N ALA A 182 18.14 15.26 -17.32
CA ALA A 182 19.09 14.82 -18.35
C ALA A 182 19.33 15.92 -19.39
N TYR A 183 18.27 16.60 -19.83
CA TYR A 183 18.36 17.75 -20.76
C TYR A 183 19.20 18.90 -20.19
N GLU A 184 19.04 19.19 -18.90
CA GLU A 184 19.78 20.26 -18.21
C GLU A 184 21.22 19.88 -17.82
N SER A 185 21.63 18.63 -18.03
CA SER A 185 22.97 18.15 -17.65
C SER A 185 24.05 18.62 -18.62
N ASP A 186 25.32 18.48 -18.21
CA ASP A 186 26.47 18.69 -19.11
C ASP A 186 26.46 17.76 -20.34
N ALA A 187 25.61 16.72 -20.34
CA ALA A 187 25.39 15.80 -21.46
C ALA A 187 24.07 16.07 -22.20
N GLY A 188 23.39 17.20 -21.96
CA GLY A 188 22.09 17.54 -22.55
C GLY A 188 22.10 17.56 -24.08
N GLU A 189 23.24 17.84 -24.71
CA GLU A 189 23.40 17.75 -26.17
C GLU A 189 23.17 16.33 -26.74
N TRP A 190 23.24 15.30 -25.89
CA TRP A 190 23.03 13.89 -26.23
C TRP A 190 21.67 13.36 -25.75
N VAL A 191 20.76 14.22 -25.29
CA VAL A 191 19.46 13.84 -24.71
C VAL A 191 18.57 13.04 -25.67
N ASP A 192 18.75 13.20 -26.99
CA ASP A 192 18.04 12.39 -27.99
C ASP A 192 18.35 10.88 -27.87
N ASN A 193 19.44 10.52 -27.18
CA ASN A 193 19.81 9.13 -26.87
C ASN A 193 19.30 8.67 -25.49
N TYR A 194 18.46 9.46 -24.81
CA TYR A 194 17.88 9.06 -23.53
C TYR A 194 16.96 7.84 -23.74
N PRO A 195 17.02 6.82 -22.86
CA PRO A 195 16.35 5.56 -23.11
C PRO A 195 14.82 5.71 -23.14
N ALA A 196 14.22 5.17 -24.20
CA ALA A 196 12.77 4.96 -24.25
C ALA A 196 12.42 3.69 -23.45
N LEU A 197 11.56 3.82 -22.45
CA LEU A 197 11.10 2.70 -21.64
C LEU A 197 9.91 2.00 -22.29
N ASP A 198 9.97 0.68 -22.37
CA ASP A 198 8.83 -0.15 -22.74
C ASP A 198 7.81 -0.28 -21.59
N ALA A 199 6.70 -0.96 -21.87
CA ALA A 199 5.63 -1.14 -20.87
C ALA A 199 6.08 -1.97 -19.66
N ALA A 200 6.98 -2.94 -19.86
CA ALA A 200 7.47 -3.79 -18.78
C ALA A 200 8.35 -2.99 -17.81
N ALA A 201 9.29 -2.20 -18.32
CA ALA A 201 10.13 -1.32 -17.53
C ALA A 201 9.33 -0.27 -16.75
N LYS A 202 8.25 0.26 -17.36
CA LYS A 202 7.31 1.17 -16.67
C LYS A 202 6.58 0.50 -15.51
N ALA A 203 6.10 -0.73 -15.69
CA ALA A 203 5.47 -1.51 -14.63
C ALA A 203 6.47 -1.86 -13.50
N ASP A 204 7.72 -2.16 -13.85
CA ASP A 204 8.78 -2.41 -12.87
C ASP A 204 9.10 -1.15 -12.04
N LEU A 205 9.08 0.04 -12.66
CA LEU A 205 9.22 1.30 -11.94
C LEU A 205 8.06 1.52 -10.95
N GLU A 206 6.81 1.33 -11.36
CA GLU A 206 5.65 1.45 -10.45
C GLU A 206 5.78 0.51 -9.25
N ARG A 207 6.24 -0.72 -9.48
CA ARG A 207 6.49 -1.67 -8.40
C ARG A 207 7.61 -1.22 -7.47
N ALA A 208 8.71 -0.70 -8.03
CA ALA A 208 9.83 -0.15 -7.27
C ALA A 208 9.44 1.08 -6.43
N MET A 209 8.37 1.81 -6.81
CA MET A 209 7.84 2.93 -6.05
C MET A 209 7.02 2.50 -4.82
N ARG A 210 6.45 1.28 -4.78
CA ARG A 210 5.58 0.85 -3.65
C ARG A 210 6.27 0.92 -2.28
N PRO A 211 7.54 0.50 -2.09
CA PRO A 211 8.24 0.69 -0.81
C PRO A 211 8.36 2.15 -0.37
N LEU A 212 8.56 3.08 -1.32
CA LEU A 212 8.59 4.51 -1.03
C LEU A 212 7.19 5.02 -0.62
N MET A 213 6.14 4.56 -1.30
CA MET A 213 4.74 4.85 -0.94
C MET A 213 4.42 4.34 0.48
N ALA A 214 4.84 3.14 0.83
CA ALA A 214 4.66 2.60 2.18
C ALA A 214 5.42 3.41 3.24
N TRP A 215 6.64 3.86 2.93
CA TRP A 215 7.38 4.76 3.80
C TRP A 215 6.63 6.07 4.03
N ALA A 216 6.09 6.68 2.96
CA ALA A 216 5.29 7.91 3.06
C ALA A 216 4.03 7.69 3.92
N ARG A 217 3.31 6.57 3.71
CA ARG A 217 2.15 6.19 4.55
C ARG A 217 2.48 6.05 6.03
N LYS A 218 3.68 5.59 6.36
CA LYS A 218 4.12 5.41 7.75
C LYS A 218 4.58 6.70 8.42
N HIS A 219 5.16 7.62 7.64
CA HIS A 219 5.91 8.75 8.20
C HIS A 219 5.37 10.14 7.83
N CYS A 220 4.51 10.22 6.82
CA CYS A 220 4.06 11.49 6.23
C CYS A 220 2.53 11.66 6.33
N GLN A 221 1.88 10.99 7.28
CA GLN A 221 0.44 11.17 7.51
C GLN A 221 0.14 12.67 7.74
N PRO A 222 -0.75 13.27 6.94
CA PRO A 222 -1.05 14.68 7.09
C PRO A 222 -1.86 14.93 8.36
N GLU A 223 -1.62 16.10 8.96
CA GLU A 223 -2.46 16.63 10.05
C GLU A 223 -3.69 17.37 9.52
N PHE A 224 -3.72 17.68 8.22
CA PHE A 224 -4.90 18.18 7.54
C PHE A 224 -5.74 17.03 6.96
N PHE A 225 -6.99 17.32 6.66
CA PHE A 225 -7.93 16.39 6.05
C PHE A 225 -8.49 16.94 4.74
N THR A 226 -9.03 16.05 3.92
CA THR A 226 -9.94 16.36 2.83
C THR A 226 -11.33 15.84 3.15
N ILE A 227 -12.31 16.25 2.35
CA ILE A 227 -13.70 15.85 2.52
C ILE A 227 -14.15 15.08 1.29
N LYS A 228 -14.74 13.91 1.52
CA LYS A 228 -15.38 13.07 0.52
C LYS A 228 -16.87 12.97 0.78
N ASP A 229 -17.61 12.46 -0.21
CA ASP A 229 -19.04 12.17 -0.11
C ASP A 229 -19.89 13.35 0.38
N ILE A 230 -19.61 14.52 -0.19
CA ILE A 230 -20.31 15.77 0.15
C ILE A 230 -21.79 15.63 -0.23
N THR A 231 -22.65 15.78 0.76
CA THR A 231 -24.10 15.71 0.63
C THR A 231 -24.74 16.97 1.22
N PRO A 232 -25.63 17.66 0.48
CA PRO A 232 -26.39 18.76 1.04
C PRO A 232 -27.45 18.23 2.03
N HIS A 233 -27.68 18.99 3.10
CA HIS A 233 -28.68 18.76 4.13
C HIS A 233 -29.52 20.02 4.32
N VAL A 234 -30.83 19.90 4.25
CA VAL A 234 -31.74 21.02 4.51
C VAL A 234 -32.04 21.06 6.00
N VAL A 235 -31.73 22.19 6.65
CA VAL A 235 -31.94 22.38 8.09
C VAL A 235 -33.44 22.30 8.40
N THR A 236 -33.80 21.39 9.30
CA THR A 236 -35.20 21.20 9.73
C THR A 236 -35.45 21.83 11.10
N VAL A 237 -36.73 22.06 11.41
CA VAL A 237 -37.16 22.51 12.75
C VAL A 237 -36.72 21.54 13.84
N GLU A 238 -36.64 20.24 13.53
CA GLU A 238 -36.22 19.23 14.51
C GLU A 238 -34.71 19.30 14.77
N ASP A 239 -33.90 19.54 13.74
CA ASP A 239 -32.46 19.75 13.89
C ASP A 239 -32.18 20.93 14.84
N VAL A 240 -32.90 22.04 14.65
CA VAL A 240 -32.79 23.23 15.50
C VAL A 240 -33.19 22.94 16.95
N ARG A 241 -34.32 22.25 17.16
CA ARG A 241 -34.78 21.87 18.52
C ARG A 241 -33.80 20.97 19.24
N LYS A 242 -33.15 20.07 18.51
CA LYS A 242 -32.15 19.15 19.07
C LYS A 242 -30.86 19.88 19.42
N ALA A 243 -30.40 20.78 18.55
CA ALA A 243 -29.18 21.56 18.75
C ALA A 243 -29.32 22.58 19.89
N ALA A 244 -30.50 23.19 20.03
CA ALA A 244 -30.80 24.17 21.05
C ALA A 244 -32.11 23.80 21.78
N PRO A 245 -32.04 22.96 22.83
CA PRO A 245 -33.19 22.64 23.66
C PRO A 245 -33.48 23.85 24.56
N TRP A 246 -34.28 24.80 24.05
CA TRP A 246 -34.92 25.83 24.87
C TRP A 246 -36.13 25.27 25.60
#